data_AF-A0A098G738-F1
#
_entry.id   AF-A0A098G738-F1
#
_cell.length_a   1.000
_cell.length_b   1.000
_cell.length_c   1.000
_cell.angle_alpha   90.00
_cell.angle_beta   90.00
_cell.angle_gamma   90.00
#
_symmetry.space_group_name_H-M   'P 1'
#
loop_
_entity.id
_entity.type
_entity.pdbx_description
1 polymer ?
#
loop_
_entity_poly.entity_id
_entity_poly.type
_entity_poly.pdbx_seq_one_letter_code
_entity_poly.pdbx_strand_id
1 'polypeptide(L)'
;MHVVLLLGSSTAGKSSLCRELVLTHGWKSSSIDEVVGKIVNLSPSDLKLLMFEKLDKSDVIQNLQTLMTEEEILTLCGRGVLTISKGSHLITAHQFPNPSLPNLEDVLIKAGFKAEATKLAKNLRLVTEIGDAMVRLYDEVFDKGNSGESIVIDLVPNPDGSAKECLEYFQKRAQQYCEENPNEALTTSVVFAYCPMQKLSERIQERNRKADIDNPMDKRIGLFPFHQLATLVTADKLFDDSSEHILSRNELFYMVNKHANTDKNGDPLFLENPIDPDVLQQSYDEEIQIVTNSDSVVKLQLNDDRLKLTADDLPRIGSKKTIEEYSKLANRFGFFENQERASLNIPEGIDFDAVINTAKGNPTTLANEFLEKWEKSKISSERVSTL
;
A
#
# COMPACT_ATOMS: atom_id res chain seq x y z
N MET A 1 9.27 7.97 -24.40
CA MET A 1 9.19 7.98 -22.93
C MET A 1 9.00 6.55 -22.44
N HIS A 2 9.67 6.16 -21.37
CA HIS A 2 9.49 4.87 -20.71
C HIS A 2 9.12 5.09 -19.24
N VAL A 3 8.00 4.52 -18.80
CA VAL A 3 7.50 4.69 -17.44
C VAL A 3 7.36 3.33 -16.77
N VAL A 4 8.05 3.14 -15.64
CA VAL A 4 8.00 1.92 -14.84
C VAL A 4 7.24 2.19 -13.55
N LEU A 5 6.15 1.46 -13.33
CA LEU A 5 5.51 1.41 -12.03
C LEU A 5 6.19 0.35 -11.15
N LEU A 6 6.92 0.78 -10.13
CA LEU A 6 7.56 -0.10 -9.16
C LEU A 6 6.67 -0.25 -7.92
N LEU A 7 5.97 -1.39 -7.84
CA LEU A 7 5.06 -1.73 -6.76
C LEU A 7 5.73 -2.60 -5.69
N GLY A 8 5.39 -2.36 -4.43
CA GLY A 8 5.86 -3.18 -3.31
C GLY A 8 5.58 -2.53 -1.97
N SER A 9 5.66 -3.30 -0.90
CA SER A 9 5.46 -2.77 0.45
C SER A 9 6.52 -1.72 0.81
N SER A 10 6.21 -0.89 1.82
CA SER A 10 7.23 -0.10 2.50
C SER A 10 8.35 -1.03 2.97
N THR A 11 9.60 -0.57 2.89
CA THR A 11 10.76 -1.35 3.33
C THR A 11 11.12 -2.57 2.44
N ALA A 12 10.41 -2.80 1.33
CA ALA A 12 10.79 -3.79 0.33
C ALA A 12 12.09 -3.45 -0.43
N GLY A 13 12.63 -2.22 -0.28
CA GLY A 13 13.88 -1.79 -0.94
C GLY A 13 13.68 -1.01 -2.23
N LYS A 14 12.44 -0.62 -2.55
CA LYS A 14 12.09 0.17 -3.74
C LYS A 14 12.87 1.46 -3.87
N SER A 15 12.85 2.31 -2.85
CA SER A 15 13.54 3.61 -2.89
C SER A 15 15.07 3.46 -3.01
N SER A 16 15.63 2.37 -2.48
CA SER A 16 17.06 2.06 -2.67
C SER A 16 17.36 1.67 -4.12
N LEU A 17 16.50 0.87 -4.76
CA LEU A 17 16.58 0.55 -6.18
C LEU A 17 16.41 1.81 -7.04
N CYS A 18 15.39 2.63 -6.80
CA CYS A 18 15.16 3.88 -7.54
C CYS A 18 16.38 4.81 -7.47
N ARG A 19 16.96 4.98 -6.28
CA ARG A 19 18.17 5.80 -6.11
C ARG A 19 19.33 5.28 -6.95
N GLU A 20 19.53 3.96 -7.00
CA GLU A 20 20.58 3.37 -7.84
C GLU A 20 20.31 3.60 -9.33
N LEU A 21 19.07 3.43 -9.79
CA LEU A 21 18.68 3.69 -11.18
C LEU A 21 18.91 5.16 -11.58
N VAL A 22 18.60 6.09 -10.68
CA VAL A 22 18.87 7.52 -10.88
C VAL A 22 20.37 7.79 -10.97
N LEU A 23 21.14 7.31 -9.99
CA LEU A 23 22.58 7.61 -9.88
C LEU A 23 23.41 6.97 -11.00
N THR A 24 23.11 5.71 -11.34
CA THR A 24 23.95 4.90 -12.23
C THR A 24 23.45 4.89 -13.67
N HIS A 25 22.13 5.02 -13.88
CA HIS A 25 21.52 4.91 -15.21
C HIS A 25 20.84 6.20 -15.70
N GLY A 26 20.87 7.28 -14.90
CA GLY A 26 20.30 8.57 -15.27
C GLY A 26 18.78 8.58 -15.38
N TRP A 27 18.09 7.61 -14.78
CA TRP A 27 16.63 7.59 -14.75
C TRP A 27 16.10 8.72 -13.87
N LYS A 28 14.84 9.11 -14.08
CA LYS A 28 14.10 9.93 -13.11
C LYS A 28 13.34 9.01 -12.16
N SER A 29 13.18 9.43 -10.91
CA SER A 29 12.31 8.75 -9.96
C SER A 29 11.22 9.71 -9.49
N SER A 30 10.02 9.20 -9.26
CA SER A 30 8.94 9.94 -8.62
C SER A 30 8.20 9.06 -7.62
N SER A 31 7.64 9.67 -6.57
CA SER A 31 6.93 8.94 -5.50
C SER A 31 5.83 9.80 -4.89
N ILE A 32 4.84 9.17 -4.24
CA ILE A 32 3.80 9.89 -3.49
C ILE A 32 4.44 10.81 -2.44
N ASP A 33 5.40 10.32 -1.66
CA ASP A 33 6.01 11.08 -0.56
C ASP A 33 6.68 12.37 -1.06
N GLU A 34 7.34 12.30 -2.22
CA GLU A 34 7.93 13.47 -2.87
C GLU A 34 6.84 14.48 -3.30
N VAL A 35 5.77 14.00 -3.93
CA VAL A 35 4.67 14.85 -4.39
C VAL A 35 3.91 15.47 -3.22
N VAL A 36 3.64 14.71 -2.16
CA VAL A 36 3.08 15.23 -0.90
C VAL A 36 4.00 16.31 -0.32
N GLY A 37 5.32 16.07 -0.30
CA GLY A 37 6.29 17.07 0.11
C GLY A 37 6.21 18.36 -0.73
N LYS A 38 6.04 18.24 -2.05
CA LYS A 38 5.82 19.41 -2.93
C LYS A 38 4.49 20.10 -2.61
N ILE A 39 3.41 19.35 -2.38
CA ILE A 39 2.07 19.90 -2.10
C ILE A 39 2.05 20.64 -0.76
N VAL A 40 2.57 20.02 0.31
CA VAL A 40 2.60 20.61 1.65
C VAL A 40 3.43 21.89 1.70
N ASN A 41 4.47 21.98 0.86
CA ASN A 41 5.34 23.15 0.78
C ASN A 41 4.89 24.18 -0.26
N LEU A 42 3.76 23.98 -0.96
CA LEU A 42 3.22 25.00 -1.87
C LEU A 42 2.82 26.24 -1.07
N SER A 43 3.29 27.41 -1.49
CA SER A 43 2.75 28.65 -0.94
C SER A 43 1.29 28.82 -1.37
N PRO A 44 0.47 29.57 -0.61
CA PRO A 44 -0.90 29.89 -1.03
C PRO A 44 -0.99 30.54 -2.42
N SER A 45 0.05 31.27 -2.82
CA SER A 45 0.14 31.92 -4.14
C SER A 45 0.40 30.90 -5.24
N ASP A 46 1.29 29.93 -5.00
CA ASP A 46 1.60 28.87 -5.98
C ASP A 46 0.43 27.90 -6.14
N LEU A 47 -0.23 27.54 -5.04
CA LEU A 47 -1.46 26.75 -5.08
C LEU A 47 -2.55 27.48 -5.86
N LYS A 48 -2.68 28.80 -5.68
CA LYS A 48 -3.60 29.62 -6.47
C LYS A 48 -3.26 29.56 -7.95
N LEU A 49 -2.02 29.83 -8.33
CA LEU A 49 -1.60 29.76 -9.74
C LEU A 49 -1.90 28.40 -10.36
N LEU A 50 -1.49 27.31 -9.69
CA LEU A 50 -1.71 25.94 -10.16
C LEU A 50 -3.20 25.61 -10.31
N MET A 51 -4.01 25.99 -9.32
CA MET A 51 -5.45 25.73 -9.32
C MET A 51 -6.14 26.43 -10.50
N PHE A 52 -5.82 27.70 -10.72
CA PHE A 52 -6.40 28.46 -11.83
C PHE A 52 -5.89 27.92 -13.18
N GLU A 53 -4.61 27.62 -13.35
CA GLU A 53 -4.08 27.03 -14.59
C GLU A 53 -4.76 25.69 -14.98
N LYS A 54 -5.05 24.85 -13.97
CA LYS A 54 -5.67 23.53 -14.19
C LYS A 54 -7.19 23.62 -14.39
N LEU A 55 -7.89 24.45 -13.63
CA LEU A 55 -9.35 24.51 -13.63
C LEU A 55 -9.95 25.48 -14.66
N ASP A 56 -9.20 26.49 -15.09
CA ASP A 56 -9.69 27.46 -16.10
C ASP A 56 -9.88 26.79 -17.46
N LYS A 57 -9.12 25.72 -17.75
CA LYS A 57 -9.32 24.87 -18.93
C LYS A 57 -10.63 24.07 -18.93
N SER A 58 -11.33 24.00 -17.80
CA SER A 58 -12.51 23.14 -17.60
C SER A 58 -13.79 23.92 -17.25
N ASP A 59 -13.78 25.26 -17.35
CA ASP A 59 -14.86 26.16 -16.90
C ASP A 59 -15.29 25.98 -15.43
N VAL A 60 -14.55 25.21 -14.63
CA VAL A 60 -14.92 24.84 -13.26
C VAL A 60 -14.91 26.08 -12.36
N ILE A 61 -13.91 26.94 -12.50
CA ILE A 61 -13.81 28.19 -11.75
C ILE A 61 -15.02 29.09 -12.00
N GLN A 62 -15.38 29.30 -13.27
CA GLN A 62 -16.52 30.14 -13.64
C GLN A 62 -17.84 29.60 -13.06
N ASN A 63 -18.02 28.27 -13.11
CA ASN A 63 -19.19 27.61 -12.53
C ASN A 63 -19.25 27.81 -11.01
N LEU A 64 -18.13 27.63 -10.30
CA LEU A 64 -18.08 27.72 -8.83
C LEU A 64 -18.11 29.16 -8.31
N GLN A 65 -17.60 30.14 -9.04
CA GLN A 65 -17.56 31.55 -8.60
C GLN A 65 -18.95 32.18 -8.35
N THR A 66 -20.00 31.60 -8.93
CA THR A 66 -21.40 31.97 -8.68
C THR A 66 -21.87 31.59 -7.26
N LEU A 67 -21.24 30.57 -6.66
CA LEU A 67 -21.60 29.97 -5.37
C LEU A 67 -20.53 30.20 -4.29
N MET A 68 -19.27 30.38 -4.69
CA MET A 68 -18.11 30.45 -3.79
C MET A 68 -17.26 31.68 -4.12
N THR A 69 -16.52 32.16 -3.14
CA THR A 69 -15.40 33.09 -3.33
C THR A 69 -14.15 32.32 -3.77
N GLU A 70 -13.17 33.01 -4.35
CA GLU A 70 -11.89 32.37 -4.70
C GLU A 70 -11.19 31.76 -3.48
N GLU A 71 -11.26 32.43 -2.34
CA GLU A 71 -10.66 31.96 -1.08
C GLU A 71 -11.32 30.67 -0.59
N GLU A 72 -12.63 30.53 -0.76
CA GLU A 72 -13.35 29.30 -0.40
C GLU A 72 -12.98 28.13 -1.32
N ILE A 73 -12.78 28.37 -2.62
CA ILE A 73 -12.32 27.35 -3.56
C ILE A 73 -10.88 26.92 -3.20
N LEU A 74 -10.00 27.88 -2.88
CA LEU A 74 -8.64 27.60 -2.40
C LEU A 74 -8.63 26.80 -1.10
N THR A 75 -9.53 27.15 -0.17
CA THR A 75 -9.66 26.45 1.11
C THR A 75 -10.15 25.03 0.90
N LEU A 76 -11.09 24.80 -0.02
CA LEU A 76 -11.52 23.46 -0.41
C LEU A 76 -10.35 22.66 -1.00
N CYS A 77 -9.61 23.25 -1.96
CA CYS A 77 -8.47 22.61 -2.61
C CYS A 77 -7.37 22.21 -1.61
N GLY A 78 -6.97 23.12 -0.73
CA GLY A 78 -5.82 22.91 0.17
C GLY A 78 -6.17 22.21 1.48
N ARG A 79 -7.42 22.28 1.95
CA ARG A 79 -7.81 21.80 3.28
C ARG A 79 -9.01 20.85 3.28
N GLY A 80 -9.69 20.66 2.14
CA GLY A 80 -10.91 19.85 2.10
C GLY A 80 -12.08 20.44 2.87
N VAL A 81 -12.08 21.76 3.10
CA VAL A 81 -13.18 22.48 3.77
C VAL A 81 -14.10 23.09 2.71
N LEU A 82 -15.32 22.60 2.64
CA LEU A 82 -16.34 23.15 1.76
C LEU A 82 -17.08 24.30 2.45
N THR A 83 -17.03 25.48 1.83
CA THR A 83 -17.86 26.64 2.19
C THR A 83 -18.53 27.18 0.94
N ILE A 84 -19.85 27.33 0.97
CA ILE A 84 -20.65 27.96 -0.08
C ILE A 84 -21.34 29.16 0.58
N SER A 85 -20.85 30.37 0.29
CA SER A 85 -21.35 31.63 0.89
C SER A 85 -22.21 32.48 -0.04
N LYS A 86 -22.28 32.15 -1.34
CA LYS A 86 -23.07 32.87 -2.34
C LYS A 86 -24.23 32.02 -2.85
N GLY A 87 -25.24 32.69 -3.38
CA GLY A 87 -26.43 32.06 -3.91
C GLY A 87 -27.51 31.80 -2.86
N SER A 88 -28.48 30.94 -3.19
CA SER A 88 -29.65 30.65 -2.37
C SER A 88 -29.44 29.54 -1.34
N HIS A 89 -28.41 28.72 -1.52
CA HIS A 89 -28.10 27.56 -0.69
C HIS A 89 -26.71 27.73 -0.10
N LEU A 90 -26.61 27.65 1.22
CA LEU A 90 -25.39 27.97 1.95
C LEU A 90 -24.85 26.73 2.68
N ILE A 91 -23.53 26.61 2.71
CA ILE A 91 -22.81 25.59 3.47
C ILE A 91 -21.70 26.29 4.25
N THR A 92 -21.68 26.09 5.56
CA THR A 92 -20.69 26.71 6.45
C THR A 92 -19.62 25.69 6.82
N ALA A 93 -18.42 25.85 6.26
CA ALA A 93 -17.18 25.19 6.68
C ALA A 93 -17.29 23.68 6.98
N HIS A 94 -17.89 22.91 6.06
CA HIS A 94 -17.96 21.46 6.19
C HIS A 94 -16.59 20.83 5.88
N GLN A 95 -15.95 20.24 6.88
CA GLN A 95 -14.67 19.56 6.74
C GLN A 95 -14.87 18.11 6.27
N PHE A 96 -14.24 17.76 5.14
CA PHE A 96 -14.16 16.37 4.70
C PHE A 96 -12.89 15.69 5.24
N PRO A 97 -12.95 14.36 5.48
CA PRO A 97 -11.81 13.62 6.00
C PRO A 97 -10.72 13.36 4.95
N ASN A 98 -11.04 13.45 3.65
CA ASN A 98 -10.10 13.21 2.56
C ASN A 98 -10.53 13.92 1.25
N PRO A 99 -9.66 14.00 0.24
CA PRO A 99 -9.92 14.70 -1.03
C PRO A 99 -11.01 14.09 -1.92
N SER A 100 -11.48 12.86 -1.66
CA SER A 100 -12.57 12.24 -2.46
C SER A 100 -13.95 12.78 -2.09
N LEU A 101 -14.03 13.57 -1.02
CA LEU A 101 -15.24 14.21 -0.52
C LEU A 101 -16.36 13.18 -0.28
N PRO A 102 -16.17 12.23 0.65
CA PRO A 102 -17.15 11.17 0.88
C PRO A 102 -18.49 11.76 1.34
N ASN A 103 -19.58 11.25 0.79
CA ASN A 103 -20.96 11.71 1.04
C ASN A 103 -21.21 13.18 0.66
N LEU A 104 -20.41 13.75 -0.26
CA LEU A 104 -20.59 15.13 -0.73
C LEU A 104 -22.01 15.40 -1.26
N GLU A 105 -22.58 14.48 -2.04
CA GLU A 105 -23.93 14.61 -2.57
C GLU A 105 -24.97 14.76 -1.45
N ASP A 106 -24.84 14.02 -0.35
CA ASP A 106 -25.76 14.14 0.79
C ASP A 106 -25.62 15.50 1.49
N VAL A 107 -24.38 16.01 1.59
CA VAL A 107 -24.11 17.34 2.14
C VAL A 107 -24.75 18.43 1.28
N LEU A 108 -24.62 18.32 -0.06
CA LEU A 108 -25.24 19.25 -1.00
C LEU A 108 -26.78 19.17 -0.95
N ILE A 109 -27.34 17.96 -0.89
CA ILE A 109 -28.80 17.74 -0.80
C ILE A 109 -29.35 18.34 0.49
N LYS A 110 -28.67 18.16 1.62
CA LYS A 110 -29.06 18.76 2.91
C LYS A 110 -29.02 20.29 2.88
N ALA A 111 -28.11 20.87 2.11
CA ALA A 111 -28.03 22.32 1.90
C ALA A 111 -29.12 22.87 0.95
N GLY A 112 -29.83 21.99 0.24
CA GLY A 112 -30.97 22.32 -0.61
C GLY A 112 -30.72 22.18 -2.12
N PHE A 113 -29.51 21.79 -2.53
CA PHE A 113 -29.21 21.50 -3.94
C PHE A 113 -29.84 20.17 -4.35
N LYS A 114 -30.72 20.18 -5.36
CA LYS A 114 -31.47 18.97 -5.78
C LYS A 114 -30.93 18.41 -7.09
N ALA A 115 -31.47 18.87 -8.22
CA ALA A 115 -31.15 18.33 -9.54
C ALA A 115 -29.69 18.61 -9.96
N GLU A 116 -29.11 19.67 -9.40
CA GLU A 116 -27.77 20.16 -9.68
C GLU A 116 -26.68 19.55 -8.78
N ALA A 117 -27.05 18.82 -7.73
CA ALA A 117 -26.12 18.29 -6.73
C ALA A 117 -25.02 17.42 -7.36
N THR A 118 -25.35 16.53 -8.30
CA THR A 118 -24.37 15.66 -8.97
C THR A 118 -23.38 16.46 -9.82
N LYS A 119 -23.84 17.47 -10.57
CA LYS A 119 -22.98 18.31 -11.40
C LYS A 119 -22.05 19.16 -10.53
N LEU A 120 -22.60 19.75 -9.46
CA LEU A 120 -21.82 20.53 -8.51
C LEU A 120 -20.79 19.65 -7.78
N ALA A 121 -21.18 18.45 -7.35
CA ALA A 121 -20.27 17.49 -6.72
C ALA A 121 -19.09 17.14 -7.63
N LYS A 122 -19.33 16.93 -8.93
CA LYS A 122 -18.26 16.71 -9.91
C LYS A 122 -17.30 17.89 -9.97
N ASN A 123 -17.79 19.12 -10.06
CA ASN A 123 -16.95 20.32 -10.09
C ASN A 123 -16.13 20.48 -8.80
N LEU A 124 -16.73 20.23 -7.64
CA LEU A 124 -16.04 20.32 -6.35
C LEU A 124 -14.95 19.25 -6.19
N ARG A 125 -15.17 18.03 -6.72
CA ARG A 125 -14.12 16.99 -6.73
C ARG A 125 -12.95 17.34 -7.64
N LEU A 126 -13.21 17.96 -8.79
CA LEU A 126 -12.13 18.47 -9.65
C LEU A 126 -11.24 19.50 -8.93
N VAL A 127 -11.80 20.28 -8.00
CA VAL A 127 -11.01 21.21 -7.17
C VAL A 127 -10.08 20.45 -6.22
N THR A 128 -10.57 19.40 -5.55
CA THR A 128 -9.76 18.64 -4.59
C THR A 128 -8.76 17.70 -5.25
N GLU A 129 -9.01 17.27 -6.49
CA GLU A 129 -8.08 16.46 -7.29
C GLU A 129 -6.74 17.19 -7.55
N ILE A 130 -6.71 18.53 -7.53
CA ILE A 130 -5.46 19.30 -7.71
C ILE A 130 -4.51 19.11 -6.51
N GLY A 131 -5.09 18.95 -5.32
CA GLY A 131 -4.37 18.64 -4.10
C GLY A 131 -4.13 17.14 -3.90
N ASP A 132 -4.62 16.28 -4.81
CA ASP A 132 -4.44 14.85 -4.72
C ASP A 132 -3.03 14.44 -5.19
N ALA A 133 -2.27 13.85 -4.27
CA ALA A 133 -0.89 13.48 -4.54
C ALA A 133 -0.75 12.39 -5.61
N MET A 134 -1.73 11.48 -5.74
CA MET A 134 -1.70 10.43 -6.75
C MET A 134 -2.00 10.99 -8.14
N VAL A 135 -3.01 11.85 -8.26
CA VAL A 135 -3.31 12.54 -9.53
C VAL A 135 -2.09 13.33 -9.98
N ARG A 136 -1.52 14.12 -9.07
CA ARG A 136 -0.37 14.96 -9.36
C ARG A 136 0.89 14.15 -9.70
N LEU A 137 1.13 13.03 -9.02
CA LEU A 137 2.22 12.10 -9.34
C LEU A 137 2.15 11.67 -10.80
N TYR A 138 0.98 11.23 -11.25
CA TYR A 138 0.83 10.80 -12.64
C TYR A 138 0.87 11.97 -13.63
N ASP A 139 0.34 13.13 -13.29
CA ASP A 139 0.46 14.33 -14.12
C ASP A 139 1.93 14.76 -14.30
N GLU A 140 2.74 14.69 -13.25
CA GLU A 140 4.18 15.03 -13.31
C GLU A 140 4.98 14.01 -14.12
N VAL A 141 4.59 12.72 -14.07
CA VAL A 141 5.28 11.65 -14.80
C VAL A 141 4.86 11.61 -16.26
N PHE A 142 3.55 11.61 -16.54
CA PHE A 142 2.96 11.62 -17.88
C PHE A 142 2.87 13.06 -18.43
N ASP A 143 3.95 13.81 -18.32
CA ASP A 143 4.09 15.13 -18.93
C ASP A 143 4.86 15.01 -20.25
N LYS A 144 4.44 15.78 -21.26
CA LYS A 144 5.09 15.76 -22.58
C LYS A 144 6.56 16.20 -22.50
N GLY A 145 6.93 17.05 -21.54
CA GLY A 145 8.30 17.45 -21.25
C GLY A 145 9.21 16.30 -20.83
N ASN A 146 8.65 15.15 -20.46
CA ASN A 146 9.40 13.92 -20.19
C ASN A 146 9.57 13.02 -21.43
N SER A 147 9.28 13.52 -22.63
CA SER A 147 9.56 12.75 -23.85
C SER A 147 11.05 12.37 -23.93
N GLY A 148 11.31 11.12 -24.31
CA GLY A 148 12.65 10.52 -24.32
C GLY A 148 13.19 10.02 -22.97
N GLU A 149 12.53 10.33 -21.86
CA GLU A 149 13.02 9.98 -20.51
C GLU A 149 12.60 8.57 -20.08
N SER A 150 13.40 7.97 -19.19
CA SER A 150 13.04 6.77 -18.43
C SER A 150 12.71 7.16 -16.99
N ILE A 151 11.51 6.83 -16.53
CA ILE A 151 10.98 7.24 -15.23
C ILE A 151 10.54 6.01 -14.45
N VAL A 152 10.97 5.90 -13.19
CA VAL A 152 10.45 4.91 -12.25
C VAL A 152 9.56 5.59 -11.21
N ILE A 153 8.33 5.08 -11.07
CA ILE A 153 7.38 5.49 -10.05
C ILE A 153 7.52 4.53 -8.85
N ASP A 154 8.05 5.02 -7.73
CA ASP A 154 8.08 4.28 -6.46
C ASP A 154 6.71 4.40 -5.80
N LEU A 155 5.92 3.33 -5.88
CA LEU A 155 4.56 3.32 -5.38
C LEU A 155 4.34 2.23 -4.34
N VAL A 156 3.71 2.63 -3.23
CA VAL A 156 3.29 1.73 -2.16
C VAL A 156 1.78 1.53 -2.30
N PRO A 157 1.27 0.30 -2.38
CA PRO A 157 -0.17 0.08 -2.52
C PRO A 157 -0.91 0.56 -1.27
N ASN A 158 -2.15 1.03 -1.46
CA ASN A 158 -3.03 1.34 -0.36
C ASN A 158 -3.30 0.05 0.44
N PRO A 159 -2.98 0.00 1.75
CA PRO A 159 -3.22 -1.16 2.58
C PRO A 159 -4.70 -1.42 2.84
N ASP A 160 -5.65 -0.70 2.25
CA ASP A 160 -7.09 -1.01 2.31
C ASP A 160 -7.72 -1.18 0.92
N GLY A 161 -6.94 -0.93 -0.14
CA GLY A 161 -7.37 -1.12 -1.53
C GLY A 161 -6.91 -2.45 -2.11
N SER A 162 -6.99 -2.55 -3.44
CA SER A 162 -6.44 -3.66 -4.19
C SER A 162 -5.28 -3.23 -5.09
N ALA A 163 -4.33 -4.14 -5.31
CA ALA A 163 -3.28 -3.92 -6.31
C ALA A 163 -3.84 -3.78 -7.73
N LYS A 164 -4.99 -4.43 -8.01
CA LYS A 164 -5.70 -4.32 -9.28
C LYS A 164 -6.16 -2.88 -9.57
N GLU A 165 -6.83 -2.23 -8.62
CA GLU A 165 -7.27 -0.82 -8.79
C GLU A 165 -6.10 0.12 -9.06
N CYS A 166 -4.97 -0.11 -8.38
CA CYS A 166 -3.74 0.66 -8.60
C CYS A 166 -3.22 0.52 -10.04
N LEU A 167 -3.27 -0.68 -10.60
CA LEU A 167 -2.82 -0.97 -11.96
C LEU A 167 -3.77 -0.45 -13.01
N GLU A 168 -5.08 -0.64 -12.81
CA GLU A 168 -6.11 -0.08 -13.69
C GLU A 168 -5.98 1.44 -13.78
N TYR A 169 -5.69 2.10 -12.64
CA TYR A 169 -5.46 3.54 -12.63
C TYR A 169 -4.19 3.95 -13.39
N PHE A 170 -3.07 3.23 -13.20
CA PHE A 170 -1.84 3.46 -13.95
C PHE A 170 -2.04 3.28 -15.46
N GLN A 171 -2.68 2.18 -15.88
CA GLN A 171 -2.99 1.88 -17.27
C GLN A 171 -3.90 2.95 -17.88
N LYS A 172 -4.93 3.38 -17.15
CA LYS A 172 -5.82 4.45 -17.59
C LYS A 172 -5.06 5.76 -17.81
N ARG A 173 -4.15 6.14 -16.92
CA ARG A 173 -3.32 7.36 -17.08
C ARG A 173 -2.36 7.24 -18.27
N ALA A 174 -1.73 6.08 -18.44
CA ALA A 174 -0.88 5.80 -19.61
C ALA A 174 -1.66 5.90 -20.93
N GLN A 175 -2.86 5.34 -20.99
CA GLN A 175 -3.73 5.43 -22.17
C GLN A 175 -4.13 6.88 -22.46
N GLN A 176 -4.53 7.64 -21.43
CA GLN A 176 -4.87 9.05 -21.58
C GLN A 176 -3.69 9.86 -22.14
N TYR A 177 -2.46 9.61 -21.68
CA TYR A 177 -1.27 10.24 -22.23
C TYR A 177 -1.10 9.95 -23.74
N CYS A 178 -1.28 8.71 -24.17
CA CYS A 178 -1.20 8.32 -25.59
C CYS A 178 -2.28 9.02 -26.44
N GLU A 179 -3.51 9.13 -25.92
CA GLU A 179 -4.62 9.82 -26.60
C GLU A 179 -4.35 11.33 -26.74
N GLU A 180 -3.81 11.96 -25.70
CA GLU A 180 -3.45 13.38 -25.70
C GLU A 180 -2.20 13.69 -26.55
N ASN A 181 -1.32 12.70 -26.72
CA ASN A 181 -0.03 12.86 -27.40
C ASN A 181 0.21 11.76 -28.46
N PRO A 182 -0.57 11.74 -29.56
CA PRO A 182 -0.56 10.62 -30.52
C PRO A 182 0.75 10.43 -31.28
N ASN A 183 1.65 11.42 -31.28
CA ASN A 183 2.95 11.37 -31.94
C ASN A 183 4.10 10.95 -31.00
N GLU A 184 3.81 10.77 -29.71
CA GLU A 184 4.82 10.41 -28.71
C GLU A 184 4.82 8.89 -28.48
N ALA A 185 5.99 8.28 -28.48
CA ALA A 185 6.14 6.87 -28.11
C ALA A 185 6.14 6.74 -26.58
N LEU A 186 5.17 6.02 -26.03
CA LEU A 186 5.13 5.60 -24.63
C LEU A 186 5.31 4.09 -24.53
N THR A 187 6.24 3.67 -23.69
CA THR A 187 6.31 2.29 -23.19
C THR A 187 6.07 2.31 -21.69
N THR A 188 5.22 1.42 -21.19
CA THR A 188 5.01 1.25 -19.76
C THR A 188 5.52 -0.11 -19.31
N SER A 189 5.96 -0.22 -18.06
CA SER A 189 6.20 -1.51 -17.44
C SER A 189 5.76 -1.50 -15.98
N VAL A 190 5.32 -2.64 -15.47
CA VAL A 190 4.93 -2.84 -14.08
C VAL A 190 5.89 -3.85 -13.46
N VAL A 191 6.53 -3.46 -12.37
CA VAL A 191 7.49 -4.30 -11.67
C VAL A 191 7.10 -4.46 -10.22
N PHE A 192 7.07 -5.72 -9.77
CA PHE A 192 6.81 -6.05 -8.37
C PHE A 192 8.13 -6.29 -7.62
N ALA A 193 8.38 -5.46 -6.61
CA ALA A 193 9.46 -5.64 -5.64
C ALA A 193 8.96 -6.49 -4.46
N TYR A 194 9.15 -7.81 -4.59
CA TYR A 194 8.78 -8.75 -3.54
C TYR A 194 9.83 -8.77 -2.42
N CYS A 195 9.35 -8.77 -1.18
CA CYS A 195 10.16 -8.96 0.01
C CYS A 195 9.45 -9.99 0.90
N PRO A 196 10.01 -11.20 1.08
CA PRO A 196 9.42 -12.20 1.96
C PRO A 196 9.18 -11.66 3.36
N MET A 197 8.09 -12.09 4.01
CA MET A 197 7.64 -11.56 5.29
C MET A 197 8.75 -11.56 6.36
N GLN A 198 9.53 -12.64 6.46
CA GLN A 198 10.68 -12.72 7.36
C GLN A 198 11.70 -11.59 7.13
N LYS A 199 12.11 -11.42 5.88
CA LYS A 199 13.09 -10.40 5.52
C LYS A 199 12.54 -8.99 5.69
N LEU A 200 11.26 -8.80 5.37
CA LEU A 200 10.58 -7.53 5.57
C LEU A 200 10.61 -7.11 7.04
N SER A 201 10.35 -8.04 7.95
CA SER A 201 10.42 -7.83 9.40
C SER A 201 11.80 -7.46 9.89
N GLU A 202 12.84 -8.17 9.46
CA GLU A 202 14.24 -7.83 9.79
C GLU A 202 14.58 -6.41 9.31
N ARG A 203 14.16 -6.05 8.10
CA ARG A 203 14.43 -4.72 7.54
C ARG A 203 13.67 -3.61 8.26
N ILE A 204 12.44 -3.86 8.70
CA ILE A 204 11.67 -2.91 9.52
C ILE A 204 12.40 -2.68 10.84
N GLN A 205 12.87 -3.74 11.50
CA GLN A 205 13.63 -3.60 12.75
C GLN A 205 14.91 -2.79 12.55
N GLU A 206 15.69 -3.12 11.53
CA GLU A 206 16.94 -2.41 11.25
C GLU A 206 16.68 -0.95 10.88
N ARG A 207 15.62 -0.67 10.13
CA ARG A 207 15.19 0.70 9.83
C ARG A 207 14.80 1.44 11.11
N ASN A 208 14.00 0.83 11.97
CA ASN A 208 13.56 1.45 13.23
C ASN A 208 14.73 1.72 14.16
N ARG A 209 15.68 0.77 14.27
CA ARG A 209 16.92 0.92 15.04
C ARG A 209 17.77 2.08 14.54
N LYS A 210 17.86 2.29 13.22
CA LYS A 210 18.54 3.45 12.63
C LYS A 210 17.77 4.75 12.85
N ALA A 211 16.44 4.71 12.68
CA ALA A 211 15.57 5.86 12.90
C ALA A 211 15.62 6.34 14.35
N ASP A 212 15.79 5.44 15.33
CA ASP A 212 16.04 5.79 16.73
C ASP A 212 17.29 6.64 16.95
N ILE A 213 18.30 6.50 16.10
CA ILE A 213 19.57 7.22 16.19
C ILE A 213 19.51 8.52 15.37
N ASP A 214 18.99 8.43 14.13
CA ASP A 214 19.12 9.50 13.14
C ASP A 214 17.87 10.40 13.07
N ASN A 215 16.70 9.80 12.82
CA ASN A 215 15.44 10.52 12.63
C ASN A 215 14.24 9.66 13.07
N PRO A 216 13.67 9.90 14.26
CA PRO A 216 12.56 9.10 14.79
C PRO A 216 11.32 9.06 13.89
N MET A 217 11.14 10.07 13.03
CA MET A 217 10.02 10.13 12.07
C MET A 217 10.15 9.06 10.97
N ASP A 218 11.33 8.46 10.80
CA ASP A 218 11.53 7.42 9.78
C ASP A 218 11.15 6.01 10.25
N LYS A 219 10.73 5.87 11.52
CA LYS A 219 10.24 4.59 12.05
C LYS A 219 9.01 4.10 11.30
N ARG A 220 8.97 2.80 11.06
CA ARG A 220 7.79 2.05 10.59
C ARG A 220 7.27 1.21 11.74
N ILE A 221 6.23 1.70 12.41
CA ILE A 221 5.61 1.05 13.57
C ILE A 221 4.33 0.35 13.11
N GLY A 222 4.03 -0.82 13.69
CA GLY A 222 2.80 -1.55 13.41
C GLY A 222 2.91 -2.48 12.20
N LEU A 223 1.74 -2.87 11.68
CA LEU A 223 1.62 -3.93 10.68
C LEU A 223 1.45 -3.44 9.24
N PHE A 224 1.41 -2.13 9.03
CA PHE A 224 1.08 -1.56 7.71
C PHE A 224 1.95 -2.09 6.55
N PRO A 225 3.28 -2.36 6.69
CA PRO A 225 4.05 -2.94 5.58
C PRO A 225 3.62 -4.36 5.23
N PHE A 226 3.12 -5.12 6.20
CA PHE A 226 2.61 -6.47 5.98
C PHE A 226 1.23 -6.43 5.33
N HIS A 227 0.36 -5.48 5.69
CA HIS A 227 -0.90 -5.26 4.98
C HIS A 227 -0.68 -4.84 3.51
N GLN A 228 0.34 -4.02 3.26
CA GLN A 228 0.75 -3.66 1.89
C GLN A 228 1.25 -4.88 1.11
N LEU A 229 2.04 -5.75 1.75
CA LEU A 229 2.48 -7.01 1.13
C LEU A 229 1.29 -7.91 0.81
N ALA A 230 0.37 -8.10 1.76
CA ALA A 230 -0.85 -8.89 1.59
C ALA A 230 -1.80 -8.35 0.51
N THR A 231 -1.66 -7.07 0.12
CA THR A 231 -2.42 -6.49 -1.00
C THR A 231 -1.85 -6.91 -2.36
N LEU A 232 -0.59 -7.34 -2.40
CA LEU A 232 0.15 -7.74 -3.61
C LEU A 232 0.25 -9.26 -3.76
N VAL A 233 0.14 -10.02 -2.66
CA VAL A 233 0.26 -11.48 -2.65
C VAL A 233 -0.83 -12.12 -1.80
N THR A 234 -1.24 -13.32 -2.19
CA THR A 234 -2.19 -14.16 -1.47
C THR A 234 -1.60 -15.54 -1.20
N ALA A 235 -1.88 -16.10 -0.05
CA ALA A 235 -1.68 -17.50 0.29
C ALA A 235 -2.48 -18.39 -0.67
N ASP A 236 -1.81 -19.40 -1.22
CA ASP A 236 -2.43 -20.44 -2.02
C ASP A 236 -3.26 -21.38 -1.13
N LYS A 237 -4.35 -21.87 -1.71
CA LYS A 237 -5.23 -22.89 -1.16
C LYS A 237 -4.55 -24.24 -1.04
N LEU A 238 -3.54 -24.49 -1.89
CA LEU A 238 -2.73 -25.70 -1.90
C LEU A 238 -1.30 -25.35 -1.51
N PHE A 239 -0.76 -26.07 -0.53
CA PHE A 239 0.63 -25.91 -0.15
C PHE A 239 1.55 -26.57 -1.18
N ASP A 240 2.51 -25.81 -1.71
CA ASP A 240 3.53 -26.27 -2.66
C ASP A 240 4.92 -26.18 -2.02
N ASP A 241 5.48 -27.34 -1.68
CA ASP A 241 6.83 -27.48 -1.10
C ASP A 241 7.95 -26.98 -2.04
N SER A 242 7.69 -26.84 -3.34
CA SER A 242 8.67 -26.30 -4.30
C SER A 242 8.71 -24.76 -4.33
N SER A 243 7.72 -24.10 -3.73
CA SER A 243 7.67 -22.64 -3.68
C SER A 243 8.80 -22.07 -2.84
N GLU A 244 9.51 -21.08 -3.36
CA GLU A 244 10.50 -20.30 -2.60
C GLU A 244 9.83 -19.27 -1.65
N HIS A 245 8.50 -19.16 -1.67
CA HIS A 245 7.74 -18.08 -1.02
C HIS A 245 6.74 -18.66 -0.02
N ILE A 246 7.24 -19.47 0.92
CA ILE A 246 6.39 -20.11 1.92
C ILE A 246 6.16 -19.15 3.10
N LEU A 247 4.93 -19.13 3.60
CA LEU A 247 4.56 -18.49 4.85
C LEU A 247 3.79 -19.50 5.72
N SER A 248 4.25 -19.69 6.95
CA SER A 248 3.51 -20.46 7.94
C SER A 248 2.64 -19.58 8.83
N ARG A 249 1.57 -20.16 9.39
CA ARG A 249 0.75 -19.50 10.40
C ARG A 249 1.56 -19.10 11.64
N ASN A 250 2.56 -19.89 12.01
CA ASN A 250 3.46 -19.59 13.12
C ASN A 250 4.36 -18.38 12.85
N GLU A 251 4.94 -18.32 11.65
CA GLU A 251 5.73 -17.16 11.23
C GLU A 251 4.87 -15.90 11.22
N LEU A 252 3.67 -15.97 10.64
CA LEU A 252 2.72 -14.87 10.61
C LEU A 252 2.35 -14.40 12.02
N PHE A 253 2.06 -15.33 12.93
CA PHE A 253 1.72 -15.02 14.32
C PHE A 253 2.88 -14.34 15.05
N TYR A 254 4.10 -14.87 14.93
CA TYR A 254 5.30 -14.28 15.52
C TYR A 254 5.53 -12.85 15.01
N MET A 255 5.35 -12.63 13.70
CA MET A 255 5.46 -11.30 13.08
C MET A 255 4.44 -10.31 13.65
N VAL A 256 3.19 -10.74 13.78
CA VAL A 256 2.12 -9.91 14.33
C VAL A 256 2.43 -9.55 15.76
N ASN A 257 2.77 -10.52 16.60
CA ASN A 257 3.10 -10.26 18.01
C ASN A 257 4.29 -9.31 18.15
N LYS A 258 5.31 -9.47 17.32
CA LYS A 258 6.52 -8.64 17.31
C LYS A 258 6.26 -7.19 16.91
N HIS A 259 5.32 -6.92 16.00
CA HIS A 259 5.13 -5.59 15.39
C HIS A 259 3.83 -4.88 15.78
N ALA A 260 2.84 -5.57 16.32
CA ALA A 260 1.55 -5.00 16.73
C ALA A 260 1.62 -4.17 18.05
N ASN A 261 2.81 -4.07 18.66
CA ASN A 261 3.05 -3.43 19.96
C ASN A 261 2.07 -3.93 21.03
N THR A 262 2.08 -5.23 21.26
CA THR A 262 1.17 -5.94 22.15
C THR A 262 1.68 -6.02 23.59
N ASP A 263 2.90 -5.53 23.85
CA ASP A 263 3.42 -5.33 25.20
C ASP A 263 2.88 -4.02 25.81
N LYS A 264 1.60 -4.03 26.16
CA LYS A 264 1.14 -3.26 27.32
C LYS A 264 1.03 -4.25 28.47
N ASN A 265 1.86 -4.07 29.50
CA ASN A 265 1.74 -4.79 30.76
C ASN A 265 0.26 -4.77 31.21
N GLY A 266 -0.40 -5.92 31.18
CA GLY A 266 -1.78 -6.09 31.66
C GLY A 266 -2.82 -6.59 30.65
N ASP A 267 -2.50 -6.76 29.37
CA ASP A 267 -3.44 -7.43 28.45
C ASP A 267 -3.47 -8.94 28.75
N PRO A 268 -4.65 -9.55 28.98
CA PRO A 268 -4.75 -11.00 29.16
C PRO A 268 -4.21 -11.69 27.91
N LEU A 269 -3.42 -12.75 28.09
CA LEU A 269 -3.01 -13.61 26.99
C LEU A 269 -4.21 -14.49 26.62
N PHE A 270 -4.57 -14.48 25.34
CA PHE A 270 -5.59 -15.30 24.73
C PHE A 270 -4.92 -16.41 23.90
N LEU A 271 -5.61 -17.55 23.78
CA LEU A 271 -5.22 -18.66 22.93
C LEU A 271 -6.14 -18.64 21.71
N GLU A 272 -5.59 -18.49 20.51
CA GLU A 272 -6.40 -18.56 19.28
C GLU A 272 -6.67 -20.01 18.85
N ASN A 273 -5.87 -20.95 19.34
CA ASN A 273 -6.20 -22.37 19.30
C ASN A 273 -6.23 -22.86 20.75
N PRO A 274 -7.40 -23.12 21.36
CA PRO A 274 -7.42 -24.15 22.37
C PRO A 274 -6.88 -25.38 21.64
N ILE A 275 -5.67 -25.79 22.02
CA ILE A 275 -5.18 -27.12 21.72
C ILE A 275 -6.34 -28.06 21.98
N ASP A 276 -6.77 -28.81 20.96
CA ASP A 276 -7.56 -30.00 21.22
C ASP A 276 -6.61 -30.94 21.98
N PRO A 277 -6.78 -31.11 23.30
CA PRO A 277 -5.88 -31.92 24.09
C PRO A 277 -5.87 -33.34 23.54
N ASP A 278 -6.96 -33.80 22.93
CA ASP A 278 -7.09 -35.15 22.37
C ASP A 278 -6.27 -35.31 21.08
N VAL A 279 -6.13 -34.26 20.26
CA VAL A 279 -5.28 -34.29 19.05
C VAL A 279 -3.80 -34.28 19.43
N LEU A 280 -3.44 -33.47 20.43
CA LEU A 280 -2.09 -33.43 20.95
C LEU A 280 -1.75 -34.74 21.71
N GLN A 281 -2.70 -35.33 22.45
CA GLN A 281 -2.57 -36.63 23.10
C GLN A 281 -2.42 -37.80 22.11
N GLN A 282 -2.99 -37.70 20.89
CA GLN A 282 -2.82 -38.71 19.85
C GLN A 282 -1.40 -38.73 19.25
N SER A 283 -0.67 -37.61 19.36
CA SER A 283 0.67 -37.46 18.79
C SER A 283 1.77 -37.73 19.82
N TYR A 284 1.42 -37.86 21.11
CA TYR A 284 2.36 -37.99 22.21
C TYR A 284 1.83 -38.98 23.27
N ASP A 285 2.67 -39.93 23.68
CA ASP A 285 2.31 -40.96 24.67
C ASP A 285 2.11 -40.40 26.11
N GLU A 286 2.35 -39.10 26.33
CA GLU A 286 2.29 -38.42 27.64
C GLU A 286 1.15 -37.41 27.75
N GLU A 287 0.59 -37.25 28.96
CA GLU A 287 -0.52 -36.32 29.25
C GLU A 287 -0.06 -34.85 29.20
N ILE A 288 -0.68 -34.04 28.34
CA ILE A 288 -0.33 -32.62 28.14
C ILE A 288 -1.16 -31.74 29.07
N GLN A 289 -0.50 -30.92 29.90
CA GLN A 289 -1.19 -30.01 30.83
C GLN A 289 -1.09 -28.55 30.42
N ILE A 290 -2.24 -27.85 30.41
CA ILE A 290 -2.34 -26.39 30.21
C ILE A 290 -2.40 -25.73 31.58
N VAL A 291 -1.34 -25.00 31.96
CA VAL A 291 -1.27 -24.28 33.24
C VAL A 291 -1.52 -22.80 33.01
N THR A 292 -2.50 -22.22 33.69
CA THR A 292 -2.74 -20.77 33.70
C THR A 292 -2.22 -20.18 35.01
N ASN A 293 -1.21 -19.32 34.96
CA ASN A 293 -0.67 -18.66 36.15
C ASN A 293 -1.47 -17.39 36.51
N SER A 294 -1.26 -16.87 37.72
CA SER A 294 -1.90 -15.65 38.25
C SER A 294 -1.72 -14.41 37.36
N ASP A 295 -0.71 -14.41 36.50
CA ASP A 295 -0.41 -13.34 35.54
C ASP A 295 -1.12 -13.55 34.19
N SER A 296 -2.12 -14.44 34.13
CA SER A 296 -2.83 -14.84 32.89
C SER A 296 -1.90 -15.43 31.82
N VAL A 297 -0.75 -15.95 32.22
CA VAL A 297 0.20 -16.64 31.33
C VAL A 297 -0.18 -18.10 31.25
N VAL A 298 -0.47 -18.56 30.03
CA VAL A 298 -0.69 -19.99 29.73
C VAL A 298 0.65 -20.64 29.39
N LYS A 299 0.96 -21.78 30.02
CA LYS A 299 2.13 -22.62 29.71
C LYS A 299 1.70 -24.04 29.40
N LEU A 300 2.39 -24.68 28.45
CA LEU A 300 2.35 -26.12 28.29
C LEU A 300 3.38 -26.76 29.20
N GLN A 301 2.95 -27.77 29.95
CA GLN A 301 3.83 -28.58 30.78
C GLN A 301 3.81 -30.03 30.25
N LEU A 302 4.98 -30.51 29.86
CA LEU A 302 5.26 -31.92 29.57
C LEU A 302 5.95 -32.53 30.80
N ASN A 303 5.76 -33.83 31.04
CA ASN A 303 6.38 -34.49 32.20
C ASN A 303 7.86 -34.81 31.97
N ASP A 304 8.31 -34.92 30.72
CA ASP A 304 9.72 -35.05 30.36
C ASP A 304 10.29 -33.75 29.73
N ASP A 305 11.18 -33.08 30.46
CA ASP A 305 11.91 -31.88 30.03
C ASP A 305 12.80 -32.09 28.77
N ARG A 306 12.92 -33.34 28.29
CA ARG A 306 13.71 -33.70 27.10
C ARG A 306 12.94 -33.60 25.78
N LEU A 307 11.61 -33.55 25.83
CA LEU A 307 10.78 -33.45 24.63
C LEU A 307 10.70 -31.99 24.17
N LYS A 308 11.36 -31.70 23.05
CA LYS A 308 11.18 -30.44 22.33
C LYS A 308 9.99 -30.58 21.39
N LEU A 309 8.90 -29.88 21.68
CA LEU A 309 7.82 -29.67 20.72
C LEU A 309 8.41 -29.11 19.42
N THR A 310 7.94 -29.62 18.28
CA THR A 310 8.26 -28.97 17.00
C THR A 310 7.57 -27.60 16.97
N ALA A 311 8.12 -26.64 16.23
CA ALA A 311 7.57 -25.28 16.19
C ALA A 311 6.09 -25.27 15.72
N ASP A 312 5.68 -26.28 14.98
CA ASP A 312 4.33 -26.46 14.44
C ASP A 312 3.30 -26.92 15.49
N ASP A 313 3.77 -27.57 16.57
CA ASP A 313 2.91 -28.11 17.63
C ASP A 313 2.74 -27.16 18.84
N LEU A 314 3.42 -26.01 18.83
CA LEU A 314 3.35 -25.04 19.93
C LEU A 314 2.05 -24.21 19.84
N PRO A 315 1.30 -24.05 20.95
CA PRO A 315 0.13 -23.20 20.99
C PRO A 315 0.52 -21.75 20.75
N ARG A 316 -0.27 -21.07 19.92
CA ARG A 316 -0.12 -19.65 19.64
C ARG A 316 -0.78 -18.87 20.77
N ILE A 317 0.05 -18.26 21.62
CA ILE A 317 -0.38 -17.48 22.78
C ILE A 317 -0.11 -16.00 22.50
N GLY A 318 -1.15 -15.16 22.56
CA GLY A 318 -1.01 -13.72 22.32
C GLY A 318 -2.17 -12.92 22.91
N SER A 319 -2.02 -11.62 23.09
CA SER A 319 -3.14 -10.79 23.60
C SER A 319 -4.37 -10.86 22.68
N LYS A 320 -5.56 -10.50 23.17
CA LYS A 320 -6.77 -10.37 22.32
C LYS A 320 -6.51 -9.53 21.07
N LYS A 321 -5.78 -8.42 21.24
CA LYS A 321 -5.39 -7.53 20.14
C LYS A 321 -4.43 -8.22 19.16
N THR A 322 -3.45 -8.97 19.66
CA THR A 322 -2.54 -9.78 18.82
C THR A 322 -3.34 -10.73 17.94
N ILE A 323 -4.30 -11.43 18.54
CA ILE A 323 -5.17 -12.39 17.86
C ILE A 323 -6.02 -11.69 16.81
N GLU A 324 -6.72 -10.62 17.17
CA GLU A 324 -7.54 -9.87 16.21
C GLU A 324 -6.73 -9.38 15.00
N GLU A 325 -5.52 -8.85 15.22
CA GLU A 325 -4.64 -8.41 14.15
C GLU A 325 -4.09 -9.57 13.32
N TYR A 326 -3.80 -10.70 13.97
CA TYR A 326 -3.38 -11.92 13.29
C TYR A 326 -4.48 -12.47 12.40
N SER A 327 -5.71 -12.64 12.91
CA SER A 327 -6.83 -13.16 12.11
C SER A 327 -7.12 -12.22 10.94
N LYS A 328 -7.06 -10.88 11.14
CA LYS A 328 -7.19 -9.90 10.04
C LYS A 328 -6.12 -10.10 8.97
N LEU A 329 -4.85 -10.20 9.37
CA LEU A 329 -3.74 -10.31 8.42
C LEU A 329 -3.74 -11.69 7.72
N ALA A 330 -4.05 -12.77 8.44
CA ALA A 330 -4.19 -14.13 7.90
C ALA A 330 -5.31 -14.19 6.85
N ASN A 331 -6.48 -13.65 7.18
CA ASN A 331 -7.61 -13.55 6.24
C ASN A 331 -7.25 -12.73 5.00
N ARG A 332 -6.45 -11.67 5.18
CA ARG A 332 -6.02 -10.82 4.08
C ARG A 332 -5.04 -11.49 3.14
N PHE A 333 -4.11 -12.27 3.68
CA PHE A 333 -3.31 -13.17 2.85
C PHE A 333 -4.19 -14.26 2.23
N GLY A 334 -5.33 -14.60 2.81
CA GLY A 334 -6.22 -15.63 2.26
C GLY A 334 -5.97 -17.02 2.83
N PHE A 335 -5.39 -17.12 4.04
CA PHE A 335 -5.25 -18.39 4.75
C PHE A 335 -6.62 -18.99 5.06
N PHE A 336 -6.75 -20.31 4.86
CA PHE A 336 -7.87 -21.06 5.42
C PHE A 336 -7.65 -21.38 6.90
N GLU A 337 -8.74 -21.50 7.67
CA GLU A 337 -8.71 -21.76 9.12
C GLU A 337 -7.79 -22.92 9.51
N ASN A 338 -7.80 -24.03 8.74
CA ASN A 338 -7.04 -25.25 9.07
C ASN A 338 -5.69 -25.38 8.33
N GLN A 339 -5.26 -24.36 7.59
CA GLN A 339 -4.05 -24.43 6.77
C GLN A 339 -2.84 -23.89 7.52
N GLU A 340 -1.85 -24.75 7.80
CA GLU A 340 -0.67 -24.39 8.59
C GLU A 340 0.44 -23.72 7.79
N ARG A 341 0.58 -24.08 6.51
CA ARG A 341 1.57 -23.51 5.59
C ARG A 341 0.90 -23.18 4.27
N ALA A 342 1.30 -22.07 3.67
CA ALA A 342 0.85 -21.66 2.36
C ALA A 342 2.04 -21.17 1.52
N SER A 343 1.96 -21.43 0.22
CA SER A 343 2.83 -20.78 -0.76
C SER A 343 2.20 -19.44 -1.10
N LEU A 344 2.98 -18.37 -1.09
CA LEU A 344 2.51 -17.03 -1.42
C LEU A 344 2.58 -16.84 -2.93
N ASN A 345 1.41 -16.63 -3.53
CA ASN A 345 1.25 -16.40 -4.94
C ASN A 345 0.86 -14.95 -5.21
N ILE A 346 1.26 -14.47 -6.37
CA ILE A 346 0.78 -13.21 -6.92
C ILE A 346 -0.56 -13.53 -7.63
N PRO A 347 -1.64 -12.79 -7.37
CA PRO A 347 -2.95 -13.12 -7.95
C PRO A 347 -2.93 -13.15 -9.49
N GLU A 348 -3.47 -14.21 -10.09
CA GLU A 348 -3.51 -14.44 -11.56
C GLU A 348 -4.24 -13.36 -12.37
N GLY A 349 -4.96 -12.44 -11.71
CA GLY A 349 -5.59 -11.27 -12.35
C GLY A 349 -4.73 -10.01 -12.34
N ILE A 350 -3.45 -10.12 -11.95
CA ILE A 350 -2.53 -9.00 -11.77
C ILE A 350 -1.26 -9.30 -12.57
N ASP A 351 -1.20 -8.77 -13.79
CA ASP A 351 -0.05 -8.97 -14.68
C ASP A 351 1.09 -7.99 -14.35
N PHE A 352 2.29 -8.54 -14.18
CA PHE A 352 3.53 -7.80 -13.96
C PHE A 352 4.54 -8.14 -15.05
N ASP A 353 5.20 -7.12 -15.62
CA ASP A 353 6.26 -7.33 -16.61
C ASP A 353 7.51 -7.94 -15.99
N ALA A 354 7.77 -7.68 -14.70
CA ALA A 354 8.87 -8.30 -13.98
C ALA A 354 8.60 -8.43 -12.48
N VAL A 355 9.07 -9.52 -11.89
CA VAL A 355 9.12 -9.73 -10.43
C VAL A 355 10.58 -9.72 -9.98
N ILE A 356 10.93 -8.83 -9.05
CA ILE A 356 12.27 -8.74 -8.45
C ILE A 356 12.20 -9.21 -7.01
N ASN A 357 13.06 -10.15 -6.66
CA ASN A 357 13.18 -10.63 -5.29
C ASN A 357 14.25 -9.82 -4.56
N THR A 358 13.81 -9.00 -3.62
CA THR A 358 14.72 -8.10 -2.90
C THR A 358 15.40 -8.75 -1.70
N ALA A 359 15.23 -10.05 -1.44
CA ALA A 359 15.61 -10.67 -0.16
C ALA A 359 17.10 -10.55 0.22
N LYS A 360 18.03 -10.49 -0.75
CA LYS A 360 19.48 -10.53 -0.49
C LYS A 360 20.34 -9.59 -1.34
N GLY A 361 19.74 -8.85 -2.28
CA GLY A 361 20.48 -7.95 -3.18
C GLY A 361 20.84 -6.61 -2.53
N ASN A 362 22.03 -6.10 -2.84
CA ASN A 362 22.36 -4.68 -2.65
C ASN A 362 21.74 -3.85 -3.81
N PRO A 363 21.65 -2.51 -3.69
CA PRO A 363 20.98 -1.68 -4.70
C PRO A 363 21.50 -1.88 -6.12
N THR A 364 22.82 -1.96 -6.31
CA THR A 364 23.45 -2.18 -7.62
C THR A 364 23.08 -3.53 -8.23
N THR A 365 23.16 -4.62 -7.45
CA THR A 365 22.74 -5.94 -7.93
C THR A 365 21.25 -5.96 -8.30
N LEU A 366 20.41 -5.29 -7.51
CA LEU A 366 18.97 -5.20 -7.79
C LEU A 366 18.67 -4.37 -9.04
N ALA A 367 19.40 -3.28 -9.28
CA ALA A 367 19.25 -2.47 -10.48
C ALA A 367 19.63 -3.25 -11.74
N ASN A 368 20.72 -4.02 -11.68
CA ASN A 368 21.12 -4.88 -12.79
C ASN A 368 20.09 -6.01 -13.03
N GLU A 369 19.62 -6.68 -11.96
CA GLU A 369 18.58 -7.72 -12.08
C GLU A 369 17.27 -7.16 -12.67
N PHE A 370 16.88 -5.96 -12.23
CA PHE A 370 15.73 -5.24 -12.79
C PHE A 370 15.88 -5.02 -14.29
N LEU A 371 17.00 -4.42 -14.72
CA LEU A 371 17.24 -4.11 -16.13
C LEU A 371 17.29 -5.39 -16.98
N GLU A 372 17.94 -6.44 -16.49
CA GLU A 372 18.00 -7.73 -17.19
C GLU A 372 16.62 -8.36 -17.36
N LYS A 373 15.81 -8.41 -16.29
CA LYS A 373 14.45 -8.96 -16.35
C LYS A 373 13.54 -8.12 -17.23
N TRP A 374 13.70 -6.81 -17.20
CA TRP A 374 12.96 -5.88 -18.05
C TRP A 374 13.33 -6.02 -19.53
N GLU A 375 14.61 -6.19 -19.86
CA GLU A 375 15.05 -6.47 -21.23
C GLU A 375 14.48 -7.82 -21.74
N LYS A 376 14.48 -8.84 -20.89
CA LYS A 376 13.88 -10.14 -21.21
C LYS A 376 12.37 -10.06 -21.43
N SER A 377 11.65 -9.27 -20.64
CA SER A 377 10.19 -9.13 -20.76
C SER A 377 9.77 -8.44 -22.06
N LYS A 378 10.56 -7.47 -22.54
CA LYS A 378 10.37 -6.87 -23.88
C LYS A 378 10.42 -7.93 -24.99
N ILE A 379 11.40 -8.83 -24.93
CA ILE A 379 11.58 -9.88 -25.94
C ILE A 379 10.40 -10.86 -25.92
N SER A 380 9.83 -11.15 -24.75
CA SER A 380 8.62 -11.99 -24.68
C SER A 380 7.38 -11.29 -25.22
N SER A 381 7.25 -9.98 -25.04
CA SER A 381 6.11 -9.20 -25.59
C SER A 381 6.13 -9.12 -27.12
N GLU A 382 7.31 -9.07 -27.75
CA GLU A 382 7.45 -9.14 -29.22
C GLU A 382 7.16 -10.53 -29.79
N ARG A 383 7.24 -11.60 -28.97
CA ARG A 383 6.95 -12.98 -29.40
C ARG A 383 5.49 -13.39 -29.29
N VAL A 384 4.60 -12.55 -28.76
CA VAL A 384 3.15 -12.72 -28.85
C VAL A 384 2.61 -11.86 -30.00
N SER A 385 3.19 -12.03 -31.18
CA SER A 385 2.60 -11.62 -32.45
C SER A 385 2.93 -12.69 -33.47
N THR A 386 2.22 -13.81 -33.40
CA THR A 386 2.09 -14.71 -34.54
C THR A 386 0.75 -15.45 -34.46
N LEU A 387 -0.11 -15.04 -35.39
CA LEU A 387 -1.25 -15.74 -36.02
C LEU A 387 -2.54 -15.94 -35.24
#